data_AF-A0A7V8CTA2-F1
#
_entry.id   AF-A0A7V8CTA2-F1
#
_cell.length_a   1.000
_cell.length_b   1.000
_cell.length_c   1.000
_cell.angle_alpha   90.00
_cell.angle_beta   90.00
_cell.angle_gamma   90.00
#
_symmetry.space_group_name_H-M   'P 1'
#
loop_
_entity.id
_entity.type
_entity.pdbx_description
1 polymer ?
#
loop_
_entity_poly.entity_id
_entity_poly.type
_entity_poly.pdbx_seq_one_letter_code
_entity_poly.pdbx_strand_id
1 'polypeptide(L)'
;MKKMLLIVVLAAMALYAFKIWAYDPFMWKKAMKSPEHALKPGSTIFANYRASNGSQSTVRKYFIFKVTEINGDHVRLSVVRQLSEAGKPLQSDFSTTEHDYQALKKTINSLAVTGILREDLYRKDSEPYVLNDYLKAKYPALNTSRYYFEELPAAHKNQPVPNEQFQRSEYFSLLYSKKEIIEHGRLAPWVISNGPEPEIFHRMAEDIDVIIN
;
A
#
# COMPACT_ATOMS: atom_id res chain seq x y z
N MET A 1 -45.15 -0.64 21.24
CA MET A 1 -44.41 -0.38 19.99
C MET A 1 -43.11 0.42 20.21
N LYS A 2 -43.13 1.62 20.81
CA LYS A 2 -41.91 2.44 21.04
C LYS A 2 -40.80 1.72 21.85
N LYS A 3 -41.15 0.94 22.88
CA LYS A 3 -40.18 0.17 23.68
C LYS A 3 -39.51 -0.96 22.87
N MET A 4 -40.24 -1.60 21.95
CA MET A 4 -39.68 -2.64 21.07
C MET A 4 -38.72 -2.03 20.04
N LEU A 5 -39.07 -0.88 19.47
CA LEU A 5 -38.18 -0.14 18.56
C LEU A 5 -36.85 0.23 19.25
N LEU A 6 -36.92 0.71 20.50
CA LEU A 6 -35.73 1.06 21.29
C LEU A 6 -34.80 -0.15 21.50
N ILE A 7 -35.38 -1.31 21.85
CA ILE A 7 -34.63 -2.54 22.06
C ILE A 7 -33.93 -3.00 20.77
N VAL A 8 -34.61 -2.93 19.62
CA VAL A 8 -34.03 -3.28 18.32
C VAL A 8 -32.87 -2.35 17.96
N VAL A 9 -33.01 -1.03 18.18
CA VAL A 9 -31.95 -0.05 17.91
C VAL A 9 -30.74 -0.29 18.83
N LEU A 10 -30.97 -0.53 20.12
CA LEU A 10 -29.90 -0.86 21.08
C LEU A 10 -29.17 -2.15 20.69
N ALA A 11 -29.91 -3.20 20.31
CA ALA A 11 -29.33 -4.45 19.85
C ALA A 11 -28.49 -4.26 18.58
N ALA A 12 -28.98 -3.46 17.60
CA ALA A 12 -28.24 -3.15 16.39
C ALA A 12 -26.93 -2.39 16.68
N MET A 13 -26.97 -1.40 17.59
CA MET A 13 -25.76 -0.69 18.02
C MET A 13 -24.77 -1.60 18.74
N ALA A 14 -25.25 -2.49 19.60
CA ALA A 14 -24.39 -3.47 20.29
C ALA A 14 -23.71 -4.43 19.30
N LEU A 15 -24.45 -4.95 18.31
CA LEU A 15 -23.89 -5.80 17.25
C LEU A 15 -22.89 -5.05 16.37
N TYR A 16 -23.17 -3.79 16.04
CA TYR A 16 -22.25 -2.95 15.27
C TYR A 16 -20.96 -2.68 16.03
N ALA A 17 -21.05 -2.35 17.33
CA ALA A 17 -19.88 -2.19 18.18
C ALA A 17 -19.10 -3.51 18.32
N PHE A 18 -19.77 -4.64 18.56
CA PHE A 18 -19.11 -5.95 18.61
C PHE A 18 -18.36 -6.27 17.31
N LYS A 19 -18.98 -5.98 16.16
CA LYS A 19 -18.36 -6.19 14.85
C LYS A 19 -17.04 -5.42 14.73
N ILE A 20 -17.05 -4.12 15.02
CA ILE A 20 -15.89 -3.25 14.85
C ILE A 20 -14.79 -3.54 15.86
N TRP A 21 -15.15 -3.74 17.13
CA TRP A 21 -14.18 -3.78 18.22
C TRP A 21 -13.64 -5.19 18.50
N ALA A 22 -14.38 -6.24 18.13
CA ALA A 22 -13.99 -7.62 18.41
C ALA A 22 -13.86 -8.48 17.14
N TYR A 23 -14.93 -8.57 16.34
CA TYR A 23 -14.98 -9.51 15.21
C TYR A 23 -13.99 -9.16 14.09
N ASP A 24 -14.01 -7.94 13.59
CA ASP A 24 -13.15 -7.51 12.48
C ASP A 24 -11.64 -7.63 12.86
N PRO A 25 -11.18 -7.15 14.04
CA PRO A 25 -9.80 -7.35 14.49
C PRO A 25 -9.41 -8.82 14.66
N PHE A 26 -10.33 -9.65 15.16
CA PHE A 26 -10.09 -11.09 15.31
C PHE A 26 -9.90 -11.77 13.96
N MET A 27 -10.79 -11.48 12.99
CA MET A 27 -10.72 -12.03 11.65
C MET A 27 -9.46 -11.55 10.91
N TRP A 28 -9.07 -10.30 11.11
CA TRP A 28 -7.81 -9.76 10.59
C TRP A 28 -6.60 -10.55 11.12
N LYS A 29 -6.48 -10.67 12.45
CA LYS A 29 -5.38 -11.43 13.08
C LYS A 29 -5.37 -12.90 12.65
N LYS A 30 -6.55 -13.48 12.39
CA LYS A 30 -6.67 -14.84 11.85
C LYS A 30 -6.15 -14.92 10.41
N ALA A 31 -6.53 -13.96 9.55
CA ALA A 31 -6.04 -13.89 8.18
C ALA A 31 -4.51 -13.73 8.14
N MET A 32 -3.94 -12.87 8.96
CA MET A 32 -2.48 -12.65 9.05
C MET A 32 -1.67 -13.90 9.42
N LYS A 33 -2.29 -14.93 10.00
CA LYS A 33 -1.65 -16.21 10.31
C LYS A 33 -1.70 -17.20 9.14
N SER A 34 -2.51 -16.95 8.12
CA SER A 34 -2.60 -17.80 6.93
C SER A 34 -1.46 -17.49 5.96
N PRO A 35 -0.87 -18.50 5.29
CA PRO A 35 0.19 -18.28 4.31
C PRO A 35 -0.22 -17.38 3.13
N GLU A 36 -1.51 -17.31 2.81
CA GLU A 36 -2.05 -16.53 1.69
C GLU A 36 -2.12 -15.02 2.00
N HIS A 37 -2.27 -14.66 3.27
CA HIS A 37 -2.44 -13.26 3.70
C HIS A 37 -1.37 -12.78 4.68
N ALA A 38 -0.45 -13.66 5.12
CA ALA A 38 0.64 -13.30 6.00
C ALA A 38 1.55 -12.24 5.37
N LEU A 39 1.89 -11.20 6.13
CA LEU A 39 2.78 -10.15 5.67
C LEU A 39 4.20 -10.70 5.51
N LYS A 40 4.74 -10.63 4.29
CA LYS A 40 6.11 -11.04 3.94
C LYS A 40 6.69 -10.15 2.83
N PRO A 41 8.01 -10.15 2.60
CA PRO A 41 8.58 -9.51 1.42
C PRO A 41 7.93 -10.06 0.15
N GLY A 42 7.57 -9.17 -0.77
CA GLY A 42 6.84 -9.49 -1.99
C GLY A 42 5.32 -9.54 -1.86
N SER A 43 4.74 -9.45 -0.65
CA SER A 43 3.28 -9.35 -0.51
C SER A 43 2.73 -8.12 -1.25
N THR A 44 1.50 -8.23 -1.76
CA THR A 44 0.74 -7.09 -2.28
C THR A 44 -0.29 -6.64 -1.24
N ILE A 45 -0.24 -5.37 -0.84
CA ILE A 45 -1.18 -4.77 0.11
C ILE A 45 -2.19 -3.92 -0.65
N PHE A 46 -3.47 -4.20 -0.44
CA PHE A 46 -4.59 -3.43 -0.95
C PHE A 46 -5.13 -2.55 0.17
N ALA A 47 -5.01 -1.23 0.01
CA ALA A 47 -5.44 -0.26 1.02
C ALA A 47 -6.40 0.77 0.42
N ASN A 48 -7.20 1.38 1.28
CA ASN A 48 -8.05 2.49 0.88
C ASN A 48 -8.13 3.54 1.99
N TYR A 49 -8.33 4.79 1.59
CA TYR A 49 -8.56 5.88 2.52
C TYR A 49 -9.68 6.80 2.04
N ARG A 50 -10.38 7.43 2.98
CA ARG A 50 -11.37 8.46 2.68
C ARG A 50 -10.67 9.82 2.68
N ALA A 51 -10.56 10.42 1.51
CA ALA A 51 -10.04 11.77 1.33
C ALA A 51 -11.19 12.79 1.32
N SER A 52 -10.94 14.00 1.81
CA SER A 52 -11.74 15.15 1.40
C SER A 52 -11.42 15.48 -0.05
N ASN A 53 -12.42 15.84 -0.84
CA ASN A 53 -12.21 16.31 -2.21
C ASN A 53 -12.24 17.85 -2.34
N GLY A 54 -12.08 18.57 -1.21
CA GLY A 54 -12.18 20.04 -1.18
C GLY A 54 -13.61 20.58 -1.12
N SER A 55 -14.62 19.71 -1.05
CA SER A 55 -16.03 20.04 -0.77
C SER A 55 -16.52 19.31 0.49
N GLN A 56 -17.81 19.42 0.84
CA GLN A 56 -18.41 18.61 1.91
C GLN A 56 -18.55 17.11 1.56
N SER A 57 -18.08 16.67 0.39
CA SER A 57 -18.09 15.26 0.01
C SER A 57 -16.74 14.58 0.26
N THR A 58 -16.79 13.29 0.57
CA THR A 58 -15.60 12.46 0.75
C THR A 58 -15.47 11.53 -0.45
N VAL A 59 -14.24 11.36 -0.93
CA VAL A 59 -13.93 10.42 -2.02
C VAL A 59 -13.03 9.34 -1.43
N ARG A 60 -13.37 8.08 -1.71
CA ARG A 60 -12.51 6.95 -1.38
C ARG A 60 -11.44 6.82 -2.46
N LYS A 61 -10.18 6.76 -2.03
CA LYS A 61 -9.03 6.50 -2.88
C LYS A 61 -8.49 5.11 -2.58
N TYR A 62 -8.03 4.45 -3.63
CA TYR A 62 -7.61 3.06 -3.60
C TYR A 62 -6.14 2.95 -3.98
N PHE A 63 -5.37 2.23 -3.16
CA PHE A 63 -3.94 2.04 -3.36
C PHE A 63 -3.57 0.57 -3.33
N ILE A 64 -2.56 0.25 -4.13
CA ILE A 64 -1.99 -1.08 -4.22
C ILE A 64 -0.49 -0.92 -4.01
N PHE A 65 0.05 -1.61 -3.03
CA PHE A 65 1.45 -1.54 -2.66
C PHE A 65 2.12 -2.90 -2.77
N LYS A 66 3.39 -2.90 -3.15
CA LYS A 66 4.27 -4.06 -3.02
C LYS A 66 5.15 -3.89 -1.79
N VAL A 67 5.25 -4.93 -0.96
CA VAL A 67 6.21 -4.97 0.15
C VAL A 67 7.60 -5.26 -0.42
N THR A 68 8.46 -4.24 -0.45
CA THR A 68 9.81 -4.39 -1.01
C THR A 68 10.81 -4.88 0.04
N GLU A 69 10.54 -4.61 1.31
CA GLU A 69 11.44 -4.89 2.43
C GLU A 69 10.68 -4.95 3.76
N ILE A 70 11.13 -5.83 4.67
CA ILE A 70 10.72 -5.84 6.08
C ILE A 70 11.98 -5.90 6.93
N ASN A 71 12.21 -4.87 7.76
CA ASN A 71 13.34 -4.79 8.69
C ASN A 71 12.85 -4.37 10.09
N GLY A 72 12.74 -5.33 11.01
CA GLY A 72 12.17 -5.11 12.33
C GLY A 72 10.69 -4.71 12.24
N ASP A 73 10.33 -3.54 12.80
CA ASP A 73 8.99 -2.95 12.67
C ASP A 73 8.83 -2.08 11.41
N HIS A 74 9.86 -1.94 10.58
CA HIS A 74 9.79 -1.14 9.36
C HIS A 74 9.39 -2.00 8.17
N VAL A 75 8.26 -1.65 7.53
CA VAL A 75 7.79 -2.25 6.27
C VAL A 75 7.93 -1.20 5.19
N ARG A 76 8.79 -1.44 4.22
CA ARG A 76 8.92 -0.56 3.06
C ARG A 76 7.94 -0.97 1.98
N LEU A 77 7.18 0.01 1.51
CA LEU A 77 6.19 -0.18 0.46
C LEU A 77 6.59 0.59 -0.79
N SER A 78 6.25 0.03 -1.95
CA SER A 78 6.33 0.69 -3.24
C SER A 78 4.97 0.63 -3.93
N VAL A 79 4.51 1.75 -4.46
CA VAL A 79 3.20 1.83 -5.12
C VAL A 79 3.24 1.01 -6.41
N VAL A 80 2.24 0.15 -6.60
CA VAL A 80 2.03 -0.55 -7.87
C VAL A 80 1.35 0.38 -8.86
N ARG A 81 1.97 0.57 -10.03
CA ARG A 81 1.49 1.43 -11.10
C ARG A 81 1.53 0.70 -12.44
N GLN A 82 0.97 1.32 -13.47
CA GLN A 82 1.04 0.82 -14.83
C GLN A 82 1.89 1.79 -15.67
N LEU A 83 2.86 1.26 -16.43
CA LEU A 83 3.59 2.06 -17.40
C LEU A 83 2.66 2.55 -18.51
N SER A 84 2.84 3.80 -18.93
CA SER A 84 2.10 4.36 -20.07
C SER A 84 2.53 3.68 -21.36
N GLU A 85 1.59 3.61 -22.32
CA GLU A 85 1.93 3.27 -23.71
C GLU A 85 2.54 4.51 -24.38
N ALA A 86 3.43 4.29 -25.34
CA ALA A 86 3.98 5.39 -26.14
C ALA A 86 2.85 6.18 -26.81
N GLY A 87 2.85 7.50 -26.63
CA GLY A 87 1.81 8.40 -27.15
C GLY A 87 0.46 8.35 -26.42
N LYS A 88 0.35 7.60 -25.32
CA LYS A 88 -0.86 7.53 -24.47
C LYS A 88 -0.48 7.74 -23.00
N PRO A 89 -0.23 9.00 -22.58
CA PRO A 89 0.09 9.28 -21.19
C PRO A 89 -1.07 8.90 -20.28
N LEU A 90 -0.79 8.11 -19.24
CA LEU A 90 -1.75 7.87 -18.16
C LEU A 90 -1.79 9.10 -17.24
N GLN A 91 -2.99 9.52 -16.84
CA GLN A 91 -3.11 10.53 -15.77
C GLN A 91 -2.55 9.94 -14.48
N SER A 92 -1.49 10.57 -13.97
CA SER A 92 -0.68 10.12 -12.85
C SER A 92 -1.30 10.53 -11.51
N ASP A 93 -2.36 9.84 -11.10
CA ASP A 93 -2.70 9.78 -9.69
C ASP A 93 -2.12 8.49 -9.10
N PHE A 94 -1.52 8.56 -7.90
CA PHE A 94 -1.01 7.38 -7.20
C PHE A 94 -2.12 6.39 -6.82
N SER A 95 -3.38 6.84 -6.83
CA SER A 95 -4.57 6.03 -6.57
C SER A 95 -5.22 5.53 -7.86
N THR A 96 -5.82 4.34 -7.80
CA THR A 96 -6.55 3.73 -8.91
C THR A 96 -8.07 3.83 -8.73
N THR A 97 -8.84 3.45 -9.75
CA THR A 97 -10.30 3.39 -9.68
C THR A 97 -10.75 2.21 -8.82
N GLU A 98 -11.97 2.26 -8.26
CA GLU A 98 -12.53 1.11 -7.54
C GLU A 98 -12.65 -0.14 -8.43
N HIS A 99 -13.00 0.07 -9.72
CA HIS A 99 -13.12 -1.01 -10.68
C HIS A 99 -11.78 -1.74 -10.86
N ASP A 100 -10.72 -0.99 -11.17
CA ASP A 100 -9.38 -1.53 -11.37
C ASP A 100 -8.82 -2.15 -10.09
N TYR A 101 -9.08 -1.53 -8.94
CA TYR A 101 -8.70 -2.05 -7.63
C TYR A 101 -9.30 -3.44 -7.37
N GLN A 102 -10.61 -3.61 -7.59
CA GLN A 102 -11.28 -4.90 -7.39
C GLN A 102 -10.88 -5.94 -8.44
N ALA A 103 -10.63 -5.51 -9.69
CA ALA A 103 -10.14 -6.39 -10.75
C ALA A 103 -8.74 -6.91 -10.42
N LEU A 104 -7.83 -6.04 -10.01
CA LEU A 104 -6.47 -6.40 -9.60
C LEU A 104 -6.46 -7.31 -8.38
N LYS A 105 -7.29 -7.02 -7.37
CA LYS A 105 -7.38 -7.88 -6.17
C LYS A 105 -7.65 -9.35 -6.50
N LYS A 106 -8.44 -9.63 -7.54
CA LYS A 106 -8.77 -10.99 -7.98
C LYS A 106 -7.70 -11.64 -8.86
N THR A 107 -6.88 -10.83 -9.54
CA THR A 107 -5.98 -11.30 -10.61
C THR A 107 -4.50 -11.14 -10.28
N ILE A 108 -4.15 -10.45 -9.19
CA ILE A 108 -2.78 -10.07 -8.86
C ILE A 108 -1.81 -11.26 -8.76
N ASN A 109 -2.29 -12.43 -8.31
CA ASN A 109 -1.46 -13.64 -8.19
C ASN A 109 -1.10 -14.27 -9.54
N SER A 110 -1.88 -13.97 -10.58
CA SER A 110 -1.61 -14.39 -11.96
C SER A 110 -0.95 -13.31 -12.81
N LEU A 111 -0.88 -12.08 -12.30
CA LEU A 111 -0.38 -10.91 -13.02
C LEU A 111 1.10 -10.68 -12.68
N ALA A 112 1.94 -10.56 -13.69
CA ALA A 112 3.31 -10.11 -13.47
C ALA A 112 3.31 -8.63 -13.06
N VAL A 113 3.84 -8.34 -11.86
CA VAL A 113 4.12 -6.97 -11.42
C VAL A 113 5.62 -6.82 -11.30
N THR A 114 6.21 -6.04 -12.21
CA THR A 114 7.66 -5.98 -12.41
C THR A 114 8.31 -5.00 -11.44
N GLY A 115 9.32 -5.43 -10.68
CA GLY A 115 10.18 -4.52 -9.92
C GLY A 115 11.14 -3.82 -10.86
N ILE A 116 11.06 -2.49 -10.97
CA ILE A 116 11.93 -1.69 -11.85
C ILE A 116 12.74 -0.73 -10.98
N LEU A 117 14.05 -0.66 -11.21
CA LEU A 117 14.89 0.34 -10.55
C LEU A 117 14.51 1.75 -11.02
N ARG A 118 14.43 2.69 -10.09
CA ARG A 118 14.03 4.08 -10.40
C ARG A 118 14.89 4.71 -11.50
N GLU A 119 16.20 4.46 -11.51
CA GLU A 119 17.12 4.94 -12.54
C GLU A 119 16.75 4.49 -13.97
N ASP A 120 16.14 3.31 -14.12
CA ASP A 120 15.69 2.81 -15.42
C ASP A 120 14.42 3.49 -15.90
N LEU A 121 13.58 3.97 -14.97
CA LEU A 121 12.37 4.73 -15.29
C LEU A 121 12.66 6.17 -15.71
N TYR A 122 13.82 6.70 -15.34
CA TYR A 122 14.22 8.10 -15.55
C TYR A 122 15.40 8.25 -16.51
N ARG A 123 15.59 7.27 -17.41
CA ARG A 123 16.70 7.30 -18.35
C ARG A 123 16.57 8.48 -19.32
N LYS A 124 17.67 9.22 -19.52
CA LYS A 124 17.69 10.51 -20.26
C LYS A 124 17.21 10.42 -21.71
N ASP A 125 17.27 9.24 -22.32
CA ASP A 125 16.91 8.97 -23.71
C ASP A 125 15.47 8.44 -23.88
N SER A 126 14.68 8.42 -22.81
CA SER A 126 13.30 7.94 -22.85
C SER A 126 12.37 8.82 -22.01
N GLU A 127 11.11 8.90 -22.41
CA GLU A 127 10.08 9.55 -21.60
C GLU A 127 9.87 8.75 -20.30
N PRO A 128 9.93 9.40 -19.13
CA PRO A 128 9.77 8.71 -17.87
C PRO A 128 8.43 7.98 -17.76
N TYR A 129 8.45 6.79 -17.14
CA TYR A 129 7.23 5.98 -16.91
C TYR A 129 6.48 5.52 -18.18
N VAL A 130 7.13 5.61 -19.36
CA VAL A 130 6.61 5.09 -20.62
C VAL A 130 7.31 3.79 -20.97
N LEU A 131 6.53 2.77 -21.36
CA LEU A 131 7.08 1.51 -21.83
C LEU A 131 7.88 1.72 -23.13
N ASN A 132 9.16 1.34 -23.12
CA ASN A 132 10.08 1.47 -24.24
C ASN A 132 10.89 0.18 -24.47
N ASP A 133 11.63 0.12 -25.56
CA ASP A 133 12.37 -1.10 -25.95
C ASP A 133 13.47 -1.47 -24.96
N TYR A 134 14.09 -0.48 -24.31
CA TYR A 134 15.06 -0.73 -23.24
C TYR A 134 14.40 -1.45 -22.05
N LEU A 135 13.26 -0.95 -21.56
CA LEU A 135 12.53 -1.56 -20.45
C LEU A 135 12.04 -2.97 -20.83
N LYS A 136 11.53 -3.16 -22.05
CA LYS A 136 11.11 -4.50 -22.52
C LYS A 136 12.26 -5.49 -22.62
N ALA A 137 13.44 -5.04 -23.03
CA ALA A 137 14.63 -5.89 -23.14
C ALA A 137 15.20 -6.24 -21.76
N LYS A 138 15.30 -5.26 -20.85
CA LYS A 138 15.86 -5.45 -19.50
C LYS A 138 14.90 -6.20 -18.57
N TYR A 139 13.59 -5.96 -18.73
CA TYR A 139 12.53 -6.55 -17.92
C TYR A 139 11.49 -7.28 -18.81
N PRO A 140 11.77 -8.52 -19.25
CA PRO A 140 10.93 -9.23 -20.22
C PRO A 140 9.48 -9.46 -19.78
N ALA A 141 9.20 -9.48 -18.47
CA ALA A 141 7.84 -9.56 -17.92
C ALA A 141 6.95 -8.38 -18.35
N LEU A 142 7.55 -7.24 -18.74
CA LEU A 142 6.81 -6.09 -19.27
C LEU A 142 6.15 -6.34 -20.62
N ASN A 143 6.54 -7.41 -21.34
CA ASN A 143 5.88 -7.80 -22.57
C ASN A 143 4.49 -8.41 -22.34
N THR A 144 4.21 -8.94 -21.14
CA THR A 144 2.91 -9.53 -20.79
C THR A 144 2.10 -8.64 -19.85
N SER A 145 2.75 -7.82 -19.03
CA SER A 145 2.08 -6.92 -18.08
C SER A 145 2.84 -5.63 -17.89
N ARG A 146 2.14 -4.50 -18.04
CA ARG A 146 2.72 -3.16 -17.82
C ARG A 146 2.75 -2.74 -16.35
N TYR A 147 2.26 -3.59 -15.44
CA TYR A 147 2.27 -3.26 -14.02
C TYR A 147 3.67 -3.38 -13.44
N TYR A 148 4.05 -2.39 -12.65
CA TYR A 148 5.36 -2.28 -12.05
C TYR A 148 5.29 -1.67 -10.65
N PHE A 149 6.36 -1.84 -9.89
CA PHE A 149 6.66 -1.07 -8.68
C PHE A 149 8.12 -0.62 -8.73
N GLU A 150 8.43 0.49 -8.07
CA GLU A 150 9.82 0.93 -7.93
C GLU A 150 10.53 0.00 -6.93
N GLU A 151 11.51 -0.75 -7.43
CA GLU A 151 12.28 -1.71 -6.65
C GLU A 151 13.46 -1.02 -5.95
N LEU A 152 13.75 -1.45 -4.72
CA LEU A 152 14.91 -0.95 -3.99
C LEU A 152 16.18 -1.65 -4.51
N PRO A 153 17.25 -0.92 -4.85
CA PRO A 153 18.52 -1.54 -5.22
C PRO A 153 18.98 -2.53 -4.15
N ALA A 154 19.55 -3.67 -4.58
CA ALA A 154 19.98 -4.71 -3.65
C ALA A 154 20.96 -4.19 -2.58
N ALA A 155 21.84 -3.26 -2.95
CA ALA A 155 22.79 -2.62 -2.04
C ALA A 155 22.12 -1.80 -0.92
N HIS A 156 20.87 -1.37 -1.12
CA HIS A 156 20.11 -0.55 -0.17
C HIS A 156 19.17 -1.37 0.71
N LYS A 157 19.02 -2.67 0.46
CA LYS A 157 18.21 -3.56 1.29
C LYS A 157 18.92 -3.88 2.60
N ASN A 158 18.14 -3.88 3.69
CA ASN A 158 18.51 -4.15 5.07
C ASN A 158 19.63 -3.25 5.60
N GLN A 159 19.78 -2.05 5.04
CA GLN A 159 20.71 -1.07 5.59
C GLN A 159 20.25 -0.63 6.99
N PRO A 160 21.19 -0.33 7.90
CA PRO A 160 20.84 0.28 9.18
C PRO A 160 20.19 1.64 8.93
N VAL A 161 19.33 2.07 9.86
CA VAL A 161 18.76 3.41 9.83
C VAL A 161 19.91 4.41 9.82
N PRO A 162 19.96 5.36 8.85
CA PRO A 162 21.03 6.35 8.81
C PRO A 162 21.10 7.18 10.10
N ASN A 163 22.27 7.72 10.43
CA ASN A 163 22.40 8.61 11.60
C ASN A 163 22.16 10.08 11.22
N GLU A 164 22.40 10.47 9.97
CA GLU A 164 22.23 11.84 9.52
C GLU A 164 20.77 12.20 9.27
N GLN A 165 20.33 13.36 9.78
CA GLN A 165 18.93 13.77 9.77
C GLN A 165 18.31 13.81 8.37
N PHE A 166 19.03 14.32 7.36
CA PHE A 166 18.52 14.37 5.99
C PHE A 166 18.29 12.97 5.40
N GLN A 167 19.28 12.08 5.54
CA GLN A 167 19.21 10.70 5.07
C GLN A 167 18.15 9.89 5.83
N ARG A 168 17.96 10.19 7.12
CA ARG A 168 16.89 9.61 7.92
C ARG A 168 15.52 10.00 7.39
N SER A 169 15.28 11.27 7.12
CA SER A 169 14.00 11.73 6.56
C SER A 169 13.67 11.03 5.24
N GLU A 170 14.68 10.85 4.37
CA GLU A 170 14.52 10.08 3.14
C GLU A 170 14.25 8.60 3.42
N TYR A 171 14.98 7.98 4.33
CA TYR A 171 14.81 6.59 4.73
C TYR A 171 13.38 6.27 5.16
N PHE A 172 12.75 7.16 5.95
CA PHE A 172 11.39 7.00 6.47
C PHE A 172 10.26 7.39 5.50
N SER A 173 10.57 7.99 4.34
CA SER A 173 9.56 8.53 3.41
C SER A 173 8.55 7.51 2.85
N LEU A 174 8.77 6.20 3.01
CA LEU A 174 7.86 5.12 2.59
C LEU A 174 7.92 3.90 3.54
N LEU A 175 8.16 4.15 4.82
CA LEU A 175 8.17 3.11 5.86
C LEU A 175 6.88 3.12 6.66
N TYR A 176 6.35 1.94 6.92
CA TYR A 176 5.13 1.72 7.69
C TYR A 176 5.39 0.79 8.87
N SER A 177 4.61 0.91 9.94
CA SER A 177 4.73 0.03 11.09
C SER A 177 4.19 -1.37 10.78
N LYS A 178 5.06 -2.37 10.91
CA LYS A 178 4.71 -3.80 10.80
C LYS A 178 3.66 -4.17 11.85
N LYS A 179 3.83 -3.68 13.07
CA LYS A 179 2.91 -3.91 14.18
C LYS A 179 1.51 -3.39 13.86
N GLU A 180 1.39 -2.17 13.36
CA GLU A 180 0.08 -1.61 12.98
C GLU A 180 -0.59 -2.40 11.84
N ILE A 181 0.20 -2.87 10.87
CA ILE A 181 -0.30 -3.73 9.80
C ILE A 181 -0.84 -5.05 10.37
N ILE A 182 -0.06 -5.74 11.22
CA ILE A 182 -0.42 -7.08 11.72
C ILE A 182 -1.54 -7.02 12.76
N GLU A 183 -1.49 -6.05 13.68
CA GLU A 183 -2.38 -6.00 14.84
C GLU A 183 -3.68 -5.24 14.57
N HIS A 184 -3.60 -4.19 13.73
CA HIS A 184 -4.69 -3.23 13.52
C HIS A 184 -5.19 -3.16 12.08
N GLY A 185 -4.50 -3.81 11.13
CA GLY A 185 -4.88 -3.79 9.72
C GLY A 185 -4.78 -2.40 9.10
N ARG A 186 -3.76 -1.63 9.52
CA ARG A 186 -3.59 -0.24 9.08
C ARG A 186 -2.20 0.03 8.55
N LEU A 187 -2.14 0.86 7.51
CA LEU A 187 -0.90 1.45 7.01
C LEU A 187 -0.61 2.74 7.76
N ALA A 188 0.05 2.63 8.92
CA ALA A 188 0.50 3.78 9.68
C ALA A 188 1.97 4.11 9.31
N PRO A 189 2.24 5.26 8.68
CA PRO A 189 3.59 5.61 8.25
C PRO A 189 4.46 5.99 9.45
N TRP A 190 5.72 5.62 9.39
CA TRP A 190 6.77 6.21 10.21
C TRP A 190 7.12 7.58 9.66
N VAL A 191 7.18 8.59 10.53
CA VAL A 191 7.56 9.95 10.17
C VAL A 191 8.65 10.45 11.09
N ILE A 192 9.50 11.32 10.57
CA ILE A 192 10.39 12.14 11.40
C ILE A 192 9.75 13.52 11.49
N SER A 193 9.31 13.88 12.69
CA SER A 193 8.90 15.24 13.01
C SER A 193 10.10 16.05 13.51
N ASN A 194 9.88 17.19 14.16
CA ASN A 194 10.97 18.06 14.64
C ASN A 194 11.81 17.45 15.80
N GLY A 195 11.53 16.20 16.20
CA GLY A 195 12.24 15.48 17.24
C GLY A 195 13.33 14.53 16.70
N PRO A 196 14.22 14.03 17.57
CA PRO A 196 15.28 13.11 17.18
C PRO A 196 14.77 11.69 16.90
N GLU A 197 13.58 11.33 17.36
CA GLU A 197 13.01 9.98 17.24
C GLU A 197 11.92 9.91 16.17
N PRO A 198 11.88 8.84 15.36
CA PRO A 198 10.77 8.62 14.44
C PRO A 198 9.51 8.25 15.23
N GLU A 199 8.35 8.68 14.74
CA GLU A 199 7.06 8.39 15.34
C GLU A 199 6.08 7.80 14.32
N ILE A 200 5.08 7.08 14.82
CA ILE A 200 4.02 6.51 13.97
C ILE A 200 2.92 7.56 13.79
N PHE A 201 2.67 7.96 12.55
CA PHE A 201 1.67 8.98 12.25
C PHE A 201 0.29 8.39 12.01
N HIS A 202 -0.41 8.04 13.11
CA HIS A 202 -1.73 7.41 13.05
C HIS A 202 -2.81 8.25 12.33
N ARG A 203 -2.63 9.58 12.19
CA ARG A 203 -3.60 10.46 11.53
C ARG A 203 -3.68 10.26 10.01
N MET A 204 -2.64 9.72 9.39
CA MET A 204 -2.62 9.32 7.97
C MET A 204 -2.79 7.81 7.80
N ALA A 205 -3.17 7.08 8.86
CA ALA A 205 -3.34 5.64 8.75
C ALA A 205 -4.43 5.28 7.75
N GLU A 206 -4.09 4.44 6.79
CA GLU A 206 -5.04 3.91 5.81
C GLU A 206 -5.52 2.53 6.25
N ASP A 207 -6.77 2.20 5.97
CA ASP A 207 -7.31 0.86 6.27
C ASP A 207 -6.86 -0.13 5.19
N ILE A 208 -6.33 -1.27 5.63
CA ILE A 208 -5.98 -2.36 4.74
C ILE A 208 -7.21 -3.22 4.52
N ASP A 209 -7.54 -3.43 3.25
CA ASP A 209 -8.63 -4.31 2.85
C ASP A 209 -8.14 -5.77 2.85
N VAL A 210 -7.00 -6.03 2.21
CA VAL A 210 -6.40 -7.37 2.16
C VAL A 210 -4.90 -7.30 1.87
N ILE A 211 -4.17 -8.32 2.33
CA ILE A 211 -2.80 -8.62 1.92
C ILE A 211 -2.84 -9.92 1.12
N ILE A 212 -2.19 -9.96 -0.04
CA ILE A 212 -2.17 -11.13 -0.93
C ILE A 212 -0.73 -11.50 -1.24
N ASN A 213 -0.42 -12.79 -1.12
CA ASN A 213 0.89 -13.39 -1.32
C ASN A 213 1.04 -14.15 -2.63
#